data_AF-A0A2I0J0V6-F1
#
_entry.id   AF-A0A2I0J0V6-F1
#
_cell.length_a   1.000
_cell.length_b   1.000
_cell.length_c   1.000
_cell.angle_alpha   90.00
_cell.angle_beta   90.00
_cell.angle_gamma   90.00
#
_symmetry.space_group_name_H-M   'P 1'
#
loop_
_entity.id
_entity.type
_entity.pdbx_description
1 polymer ?
#
loop_
_entity_poly.entity_id
_entity_poly.type
_entity_poly.pdbx_seq_one_letter_code
_entity_poly.pdbx_strand_id
1 'polypeptide(L)'
;SIPVWWLWFYYICPIAWTLRGIITSQLGDVDTKLVGLGFEASVKEYLESYLGYGPGMIGVSVAVLVGFNLFFFAVFAVSVKVLNFQRR
;
A
#
# COMPACT_ATOMS: atom_id res chain seq x y z
N SER A 1 -6.62 13.30 -15.08
CA SER A 1 -7.07 11.94 -14.69
C SER A 1 -6.04 10.93 -15.18
N ILE A 2 -5.66 9.97 -14.33
CA ILE A 2 -4.72 8.89 -14.71
C ILE A 2 -5.48 7.91 -15.62
N PRO A 3 -4.90 7.43 -16.74
CA PRO A 3 -5.60 6.46 -17.57
C PRO A 3 -5.80 5.12 -16.84
N VAL A 4 -6.95 4.48 -17.04
CA VAL A 4 -7.35 3.27 -16.29
C VAL A 4 -6.32 2.14 -16.42
N TRP A 5 -5.63 2.01 -17.55
CA TRP A 5 -4.61 0.99 -17.72
C TRP A 5 -3.34 1.22 -16.88
N TRP A 6 -3.06 2.47 -16.48
CA TRP A 6 -1.94 2.79 -15.59
C TRP A 6 -2.25 2.51 -14.11
N LEU A 7 -3.52 2.29 -13.75
CA LEU A 7 -3.94 2.11 -12.37
C LEU A 7 -3.26 0.91 -11.70
N TRP A 8 -2.99 -0.16 -12.47
CA TRP A 8 -2.30 -1.35 -11.97
C TRP A 8 -0.89 -1.07 -11.45
N PHE A 9 -0.20 -0.07 -12.00
CA PHE A 9 1.15 0.30 -11.55
C PHE A 9 1.15 0.85 -10.12
N TYR A 10 0.08 1.54 -9.73
CA TYR A 10 -0.09 1.97 -8.34
C TYR A 10 -0.24 0.76 -7.39
N TYR A 11 -1.02 -0.25 -7.80
CA TYR A 11 -1.29 -1.42 -6.96
C TYR A 11 -0.14 -2.43 -6.87
N ILE A 12 0.79 -2.47 -7.82
CA ILE A 12 2.00 -3.32 -7.72
C ILE A 12 3.14 -2.66 -6.93
N CYS A 13 3.11 -1.33 -6.80
CA CYS A 13 4.18 -0.58 -6.15
C CYS A 13 4.15 -0.76 -4.62
N PRO A 14 5.19 -1.33 -3.98
CA PRO A 14 5.20 -1.53 -2.53
C PRO A 14 5.16 -0.20 -1.77
N ILE A 15 5.73 0.87 -2.33
CA ILE A 15 5.75 2.20 -1.70
C ILE A 15 4.32 2.74 -1.51
N ALA A 16 3.41 2.49 -2.46
CA ALA A 16 2.03 2.92 -2.36
C ALA A 16 1.32 2.26 -1.16
N TRP A 17 1.56 0.96 -0.94
CA TRP A 17 1.02 0.21 0.19
C TRP A 17 1.64 0.62 1.53
N THR A 18 2.94 0.91 1.54
CA THR A 18 3.64 1.44 2.72
C THR A 18 3.09 2.81 3.13
N LEU A 19 2.99 3.75 2.18
CA LEU A 19 2.48 5.09 2.47
C LEU A 19 1.02 5.03 2.94
N ARG A 20 0.19 4.19 2.30
CA ARG A 20 -1.18 3.92 2.77
C ARG A 20 -1.18 3.39 4.21
N GLY A 21 -0.34 2.40 4.51
CA GLY A 21 -0.24 1.84 5.86
C GLY A 21 0.17 2.88 6.91
N ILE A 22 1.17 3.72 6.61
CA ILE A 22 1.62 4.80 7.49
C ILE A 22 0.50 5.82 7.71
N ILE A 23 -0.15 6.30 6.65
CA ILE A 23 -1.22 7.29 6.75
C ILE A 23 -2.38 6.74 7.59
N THR A 24 -2.86 5.53 7.29
CA THR A 24 -3.95 4.92 8.06
C THR A 24 -3.54 4.66 9.52
N SER A 25 -2.29 4.26 9.78
CA SER A 25 -1.81 4.03 11.15
C SER A 25 -1.68 5.31 11.97
N GLN A 26 -1.40 6.45 11.32
CA GLN A 26 -1.17 7.70 12.04
C GLN A 26 -2.39 8.59 12.14
N LEU A 27 -3.30 8.50 11.17
CA LEU A 27 -4.40 9.43 11.01
C LEU A 27 -5.77 8.72 10.97
N GLY A 28 -5.80 7.39 10.97
CA GLY A 28 -7.03 6.60 10.86
C GLY A 28 -7.95 6.66 12.09
N ASP A 29 -7.46 7.17 13.21
CA ASP A 29 -8.18 7.38 14.47
C ASP A 29 -8.23 8.86 14.90
N VAL A 30 -7.81 9.78 14.02
CA VAL A 30 -7.75 11.21 14.34
C VAL A 30 -9.11 11.87 14.06
N ASP A 31 -9.79 12.25 15.13
CA ASP A 31 -11.09 12.96 15.10
C ASP A 31 -10.96 14.49 14.94
N THR A 32 -9.74 15.00 14.77
CA THR A 32 -9.51 16.43 14.54
C THR A 32 -10.31 16.90 13.33
N LYS A 33 -11.14 17.92 13.52
CA LYS A 33 -11.94 18.51 12.44
C LYS A 33 -11.05 19.26 11.47
N LEU A 34 -11.14 18.90 10.20
CA LEU A 34 -10.59 19.70 9.11
C LEU A 34 -11.59 20.82 8.84
N VAL A 35 -11.21 22.06 9.14
CA VAL A 35 -12.02 23.25 8.87
C VAL A 35 -11.34 24.03 7.75
N GLY A 36 -11.84 23.88 6.52
CA GLY A 36 -11.30 24.56 5.34
C GLY A 36 -11.66 23.86 4.03
N LEU A 37 -11.59 24.59 2.90
CA LEU A 37 -11.87 24.08 1.54
C LEU A 37 -13.29 23.51 1.31
N GLY A 38 -14.28 23.95 2.08
CA GLY A 38 -15.67 23.51 1.91
C GLY A 38 -15.95 22.09 2.43
N PHE A 39 -15.04 21.52 3.20
CA PHE A 39 -15.20 20.24 3.88
C PHE A 39 -15.21 20.48 5.40
N GLU A 40 -16.26 20.00 6.06
CA GLU A 40 -16.40 20.02 7.53
C GLU A 40 -16.54 18.58 8.03
N ALA A 41 -15.42 17.86 8.08
CA ALA A 41 -15.40 16.50 8.64
C ALA A 41 -14.06 16.22 9.32
N SER A 42 -14.01 15.12 10.07
CA SER A 42 -12.79 14.66 10.73
C SER A 42 -11.73 14.21 9.72
N VAL A 43 -10.46 14.22 10.13
CA VAL A 43 -9.36 13.64 9.32
C VAL A 43 -9.67 12.20 8.94
N LYS A 44 -10.21 11.40 9.88
CA LYS A 44 -10.64 10.03 9.61
C LYS A 44 -11.70 9.95 8.49
N GLU A 45 -12.76 10.75 8.55
CA GLU A 45 -13.79 10.76 7.51
C GLU A 45 -13.23 11.17 6.15
N TYR A 46 -12.27 12.10 6.11
CA TYR A 46 -11.57 12.47 4.87
C TYR A 46 -10.81 11.27 4.29
N LEU A 47 -10.05 10.55 5.12
CA LEU A 47 -9.28 9.39 4.69
C LEU A 47 -10.18 8.28 4.16
N GLU A 48 -11.31 8.01 4.80
CA GLU A 48 -12.26 6.99 4.35
C GLU A 48 -13.01 7.40 3.08
N SER A 49 -13.54 8.62 3.02
CA SER A 49 -14.41 9.07 1.91
C SER A 49 -13.63 9.48 0.64
N TYR A 50 -12.46 10.12 0.79
CA TYR A 50 -11.67 10.60 -0.35
C TYR A 50 -10.54 9.66 -0.75
N LEU A 51 -9.86 9.04 0.23
CA LEU A 51 -8.72 8.16 -0.06
C LEU A 51 -9.08 6.66 0.01
N GLY A 52 -10.24 6.31 0.58
CA GLY A 52 -10.65 4.91 0.80
C GLY A 52 -9.85 4.21 1.89
N TYR A 53 -9.20 4.94 2.80
CA TYR A 53 -8.26 4.40 3.79
C TYR A 53 -8.97 4.06 5.10
N GLY A 54 -9.71 2.95 5.13
CA GLY A 54 -10.50 2.51 6.30
C GLY A 54 -9.79 1.54 7.28
N PRO A 55 -10.48 1.10 8.35
CA PRO A 55 -9.89 0.33 9.46
C PRO A 55 -9.22 -0.99 9.07
N GLY A 56 -9.69 -1.64 8.00
CA GLY A 56 -9.10 -2.88 7.49
C GLY A 56 -7.85 -2.70 6.61
N MET A 57 -7.51 -1.46 6.23
CA MET A 57 -6.49 -1.21 5.22
C MET A 57 -5.07 -1.47 5.69
N ILE A 58 -4.79 -1.33 6.99
CA ILE A 58 -3.47 -1.63 7.56
C ILE A 58 -3.14 -3.12 7.37
N GLY A 59 -4.09 -4.01 7.69
CA GLY A 59 -3.92 -5.45 7.51
C GLY A 59 -3.68 -5.85 6.06
N VAL A 60 -4.41 -5.24 5.12
CA VAL A 60 -4.22 -5.45 3.68
C VAL A 60 -2.83 -4.97 3.24
N SER A 61 -2.40 -3.77 3.64
CA SER A 61 -1.05 -3.25 3.34
C SER A 61 0.04 -4.19 3.85
N VAL A 62 -0.07 -4.70 5.08
CA VAL A 62 0.89 -5.66 5.64
C VAL A 62 0.92 -6.95 4.82
N ALA A 63 -0.23 -7.51 4.48
CA ALA A 63 -0.31 -8.73 3.68
C ALA A 63 0.34 -8.56 2.29
N VAL A 64 0.09 -7.44 1.60
CA VAL A 64 0.69 -7.16 0.30
C VAL A 64 2.21 -7.01 0.41
N LEU A 65 2.70 -6.29 1.42
CA LEU A 65 4.14 -6.10 1.62
C LEU A 65 4.86 -7.41 1.97
N VAL A 66 4.25 -8.26 2.80
CA VAL A 66 4.80 -9.61 3.08
C VAL A 66 4.82 -10.45 1.81
N GLY A 67 3.72 -10.46 1.04
CA GLY A 67 3.64 -11.16 -0.24
C GLY A 67 4.69 -10.69 -1.25
N PHE A 68 4.92 -9.38 -1.34
CA PHE A 68 5.96 -8.78 -2.18
C PHE A 68 7.36 -9.30 -1.80
N ASN A 69 7.71 -9.27 -0.52
CA ASN A 69 9.01 -9.78 -0.05
C ASN A 69 9.16 -11.28 -0.31
N LEU A 70 8.13 -12.09 -0.02
CA LEU A 70 8.16 -13.53 -0.27
C LEU A 70 8.29 -13.86 -1.76
N PHE A 71 7.61 -13.10 -2.62
CA PHE A 71 7.71 -13.26 -4.06
C PHE A 71 9.14 -13.02 -4.56
N PHE A 72 9.75 -11.88 -4.19
CA PHE A 72 11.12 -11.58 -4.60
C PHE A 72 12.15 -12.53 -3.97
N PHE A 73 11.92 -12.98 -2.75
CA PHE A 73 12.73 -14.02 -2.12
C PHE A 73 12.64 -15.35 -2.89
N ALA A 74 11.44 -15.78 -3.28
CA ALA A 74 11.25 -17.00 -4.05
C ALA A 74 11.90 -16.88 -5.45
N VAL A 75 11.70 -15.76 -6.13
CA VAL A 75 12.36 -15.47 -7.41
C VAL A 75 13.88 -15.52 -7.26
N PHE A 76 14.44 -14.91 -6.21
CA PHE A 76 15.87 -14.97 -5.91
C PHE A 76 16.35 -16.41 -5.66
N ALA A 77 15.68 -17.17 -4.78
CA ALA A 77 16.03 -18.55 -4.47
C ALA A 77 15.97 -19.46 -5.71
N VAL A 78 14.94 -19.32 -6.55
CA VAL A 78 14.81 -20.05 -7.82
C VAL A 78 15.91 -19.63 -8.80
N SER A 79 16.18 -18.32 -8.91
CA SER A 79 17.24 -17.79 -9.78
C SER A 79 18.60 -18.34 -9.37
N VAL A 80 18.91 -18.36 -8.07
CA VAL A 80 20.14 -18.99 -7.57
C VAL A 80 20.15 -20.47 -7.92
N LYS A 81 19.08 -21.23 -7.67
CA LYS A 81 19.07 -22.68 -7.98
C LYS A 81 19.25 -22.98 -9.48
N VAL A 82 18.59 -22.22 -10.36
CA VAL A 82 18.58 -22.45 -11.82
C VAL A 82 19.82 -21.86 -12.49
N LEU A 83 20.24 -20.65 -12.11
CA LEU A 83 21.42 -19.99 -12.71
C LEU A 83 22.74 -20.49 -12.12
N ASN A 84 22.73 -21.01 -10.88
CA ASN A 84 23.91 -21.67 -10.29
C ASN A 84 24.10 -23.11 -10.79
N PHE A 85 23.32 -23.54 -11.79
CA PHE A 85 23.42 -24.86 -12.44
C PHE A 85 24.67 -24.99 -13.37
N GLN A 86 25.60 -24.02 -13.36
CA GLN A 86 26.73 -23.96 -14.29
C GLN A 86 28.13 -23.81 -13.67
N ARG A 87 28.37 -23.97 -12.35
CA ARG A 87 29.75 -24.03 -11.83
C ARG A 87 30.01 -25.10 -10.76
N ARG A 88 29.78 -26.36 -11.14
CA ARG A 88 30.74 -27.47 -11.01
C ARG A 88 30.26 -28.67 -11.82
#